data_AF-A0A8U0INN2-F1
#
_entry.id   AF-A0A8U0INN2-F1
#
_cell.length_a   1.000
_cell.length_b   1.000
_cell.length_c   1.000
_cell.angle_alpha   90.00
_cell.angle_beta   90.00
_cell.angle_gamma   90.00
#
_symmetry.space_group_name_H-M   'P 1'
#
loop_
_entity.id
_entity.type
_entity.pdbx_description
1 polymer ?
#
loop_
_entity_poly.entity_id
_entity_poly.type
_entity_poly.pdbx_seq_one_letter_code
_entity_poly.pdbx_strand_id
1 'polypeptide(L)'
;MNVETPDGETVTTYLEWPGEGGEAQRASNASGEGGDPRASDHVDQLLDALGRDHSEFANVYGDRVALTAEDGWHGIDAEKTAAMRGAERASADDSLDTTRNLVAGAVGVGALGFTLSNALFDAVATLGGFFMVLAWLAIPGAMYFDISRVSEVAGWPSKTGRWLAGAAVPIANVPVGMAYLVDREVRLSGTTAGDVSELWYKSVLVSVGLMVIGYVTMGLFGAFGAAVFVYGWFFLPFALYFDAEYVEDATDWDPNEELWALGALLDVVFAPLVGGGYLVRRRQALN
;
A
#
# COMPACT_ATOMS: atom_id res chain seq x y z
N MET A 1 0.64 22.01 -21.47
CA MET A 1 1.69 21.06 -21.07
C MET A 1 2.94 21.43 -21.85
N ASN A 2 4.04 21.75 -21.17
CA ASN A 2 5.32 21.96 -21.84
C ASN A 2 6.02 20.60 -21.91
N VAL A 3 6.41 20.18 -23.11
CA VAL A 3 7.18 18.97 -23.28
C VAL A 3 8.45 19.33 -24.04
N GLU A 4 9.61 19.04 -23.45
CA GLU A 4 10.89 19.31 -24.08
C GLU A 4 11.32 18.09 -24.88
N THR A 5 11.68 18.33 -26.14
CA THR A 5 12.12 17.30 -27.06
C THR A 5 13.57 16.88 -26.74
N PRO A 6 14.06 15.73 -27.23
CA PRO A 6 15.41 15.23 -26.95
C PRO A 6 16.57 16.19 -27.31
N ASP A 7 16.30 17.17 -28.16
CA ASP A 7 17.17 18.25 -28.61
C ASP A 7 17.07 19.55 -27.79
N GLY A 8 16.25 19.57 -26.74
CA GLY A 8 16.14 20.70 -25.81
C GLY A 8 15.18 21.80 -26.25
N GLU A 9 14.30 21.54 -27.22
CA GLU A 9 13.24 22.48 -27.60
C GLU A 9 11.99 22.27 -26.74
N THR A 10 11.53 23.32 -26.08
CA THR A 10 10.30 23.28 -25.30
C THR A 10 9.08 23.48 -26.22
N VAL A 11 8.32 22.42 -26.46
CA VAL A 11 7.06 22.48 -27.20
C VAL A 11 5.91 22.64 -26.20
N THR A 12 5.25 23.80 -26.23
CA THR A 12 4.01 24.02 -25.47
C THR A 12 2.85 23.39 -26.24
N THR A 13 2.38 22.23 -25.79
CA THR A 13 1.13 21.64 -26.29
C THR A 13 -0.05 22.02 -25.39
N TYR A 14 -1.13 22.49 -25.99
CA TYR A 14 -2.39 22.73 -25.30
C TYR A 14 -3.27 21.50 -25.49
N LEU A 15 -3.39 20.67 -24.46
CA LEU A 15 -4.48 19.70 -24.39
C LEU A 15 -5.73 20.47 -23.98
N GLU A 16 -6.49 20.96 -24.97
CA GLU A 16 -7.87 21.38 -24.73
C GLU A 16 -8.69 20.13 -24.42
N TRP A 17 -9.01 19.94 -23.14
CA TRP A 17 -10.01 18.95 -22.75
C TRP A 17 -11.34 19.39 -23.37
N PRO A 18 -12.02 18.53 -24.15
CA PRO A 18 -13.32 18.90 -24.68
C PRO A 18 -14.24 19.18 -23.50
N GLY A 19 -14.59 20.46 -23.32
CA GLY A 19 -15.60 20.86 -22.34
C GLY A 19 -16.90 20.10 -22.58
N GLU A 20 -17.81 20.16 -21.61
CA GLU A 20 -19.11 19.46 -21.54
C GLU A 20 -20.07 19.64 -22.75
N GLY A 21 -19.62 20.19 -23.88
CA GLY A 21 -20.31 20.22 -25.18
C GLY A 21 -20.32 18.90 -25.96
N GLY A 22 -19.83 17.79 -25.39
CA GLY A 22 -19.75 16.48 -26.05
C GLY A 22 -21.09 15.87 -26.49
N GLU A 23 -22.22 16.38 -26.01
CA GLU A 23 -23.55 15.96 -26.49
C GLU A 23 -23.84 16.45 -27.92
N ALA A 24 -23.31 17.61 -28.33
CA ALA A 24 -23.47 18.11 -29.69
C ALA A 24 -22.62 17.32 -30.71
N GLN A 25 -21.45 16.82 -30.29
CA GLN A 25 -20.53 16.06 -31.14
C GLN A 25 -20.91 14.57 -31.25
N ARG A 26 -21.59 14.01 -30.23
CA ARG A 26 -22.23 12.68 -30.34
C ARG A 26 -23.43 12.70 -31.30
N ALA A 27 -24.16 13.81 -31.38
CA ALA A 27 -25.26 13.97 -32.33
C ALA A 27 -24.79 14.08 -33.79
N SER A 28 -23.61 14.67 -34.05
CA SER A 28 -23.03 14.73 -35.41
C SER A 28 -22.43 13.41 -35.87
N ASN A 29 -21.93 12.57 -34.97
CA ASN A 29 -21.33 11.28 -35.33
C ASN A 29 -22.37 10.17 -35.58
N ALA A 30 -23.62 10.37 -35.15
CA ALA A 30 -24.72 9.42 -35.38
C ALA A 30 -25.36 9.52 -36.78
N SER A 31 -25.06 10.57 -37.56
CA SER A 31 -25.68 10.81 -38.88
C SER A 31 -24.97 10.18 -40.07
N GLY A 32 -23.96 9.32 -39.87
CA GLY A 32 -23.49 8.40 -40.92
C GLY A 32 -22.79 9.03 -42.14
N GLU A 33 -22.38 10.29 -42.09
CA GLU A 33 -21.53 10.91 -43.12
C GLU A 33 -20.10 11.05 -42.61
N GLY A 34 -19.22 10.17 -43.12
CA GLY A 34 -17.76 10.34 -43.17
C GLY A 34 -17.10 10.80 -41.86
N GLY A 35 -16.99 9.90 -40.88
CA GLY A 35 -16.18 10.14 -39.68
C GLY A 35 -14.75 10.52 -40.07
N ASP A 36 -14.34 11.74 -39.73
CA ASP A 36 -12.99 12.25 -39.95
C ASP A 36 -11.99 11.38 -39.15
N PRO A 37 -10.99 10.74 -39.79
CA PRO A 37 -10.02 9.87 -39.11
C PRO A 37 -9.19 10.57 -38.03
N ARG A 38 -9.30 11.90 -37.91
CA ARG A 38 -8.46 12.76 -37.07
C ARG A 38 -8.72 12.70 -35.57
N ALA A 39 -9.67 11.89 -35.10
CA ALA A 39 -9.83 11.71 -33.65
C ALA A 39 -8.69 10.87 -33.01
N SER A 40 -7.92 10.12 -33.81
CA SER A 40 -6.66 9.50 -33.36
C SER A 40 -5.45 10.44 -33.42
N ASP A 41 -5.56 11.60 -34.09
CA ASP A 41 -4.41 12.45 -34.41
C ASP A 41 -3.76 13.11 -33.19
N HIS A 42 -4.44 13.28 -32.05
CA HIS A 42 -3.84 14.04 -30.94
C HIS A 42 -2.75 13.26 -30.20
N VAL A 43 -2.86 11.93 -30.12
CA VAL A 43 -1.79 11.10 -29.57
C VAL A 43 -0.66 11.00 -30.60
N ASP A 44 -0.99 10.78 -31.87
CA ASP A 44 -0.01 10.73 -32.96
C ASP A 44 0.78 12.05 -33.07
N GLN A 45 0.12 13.20 -32.99
CA GLN A 45 0.76 14.53 -33.01
C GLN A 45 1.63 14.78 -31.77
N LEU A 46 1.21 14.29 -30.60
CA LEU A 46 2.03 14.40 -29.39
C LEU A 46 3.30 13.55 -29.52
N LEU A 47 3.18 12.33 -30.04
CA LEU A 47 4.30 11.40 -30.23
C LEU A 47 5.26 11.88 -31.31
N ASP A 48 4.73 12.39 -32.42
CA ASP A 48 5.51 12.99 -33.51
C ASP A 48 6.24 14.25 -33.05
N ALA A 49 5.57 15.13 -32.28
CA ALA A 49 6.20 16.31 -31.68
C ALA A 49 7.33 15.95 -30.71
N LEU A 50 7.29 14.76 -30.09
CA LEU A 50 8.34 14.27 -29.20
C LEU A 50 9.46 13.52 -29.93
N GLY A 51 9.36 13.36 -31.26
CA GLY A 51 10.31 12.58 -32.05
C GLY A 51 10.32 11.10 -31.67
N ARG A 52 9.20 10.58 -31.16
CA ARG A 52 9.11 9.22 -30.61
C ARG A 52 8.20 8.36 -31.48
N ASP A 53 8.63 7.12 -31.71
CA ASP A 53 7.87 6.17 -32.52
C ASP A 53 6.68 5.61 -31.73
N HIS A 54 5.55 5.43 -32.39
CA HIS A 54 4.31 4.90 -31.80
C HIS A 54 4.50 3.52 -31.14
N SER A 55 5.51 2.77 -31.59
CA SER A 55 5.91 1.49 -31.00
C SER A 55 6.56 1.60 -29.61
N GLU A 56 7.16 2.75 -29.25
CA GLU A 56 7.66 2.98 -27.89
C GLU A 56 6.52 3.13 -26.87
N PHE A 57 5.37 3.62 -27.31
CA PHE A 57 4.18 3.84 -26.49
C PHE A 57 3.06 2.81 -26.75
N ALA A 58 3.32 1.78 -27.56
CA ALA A 58 2.38 0.68 -27.77
C ALA A 58 1.99 -0.05 -26.47
N ASN A 59 2.73 0.19 -25.39
CA ASN A 59 2.43 -0.31 -24.04
C ASN A 59 1.71 0.72 -23.14
N VAL A 60 1.31 1.89 -23.65
CA VAL A 60 0.55 2.95 -22.95
C VAL A 60 -0.86 3.06 -23.56
N TYR A 61 -1.50 1.92 -23.80
CA TYR A 61 -2.95 1.88 -24.02
C TYR A 61 -3.64 1.58 -22.69
N GLY A 62 -4.45 2.53 -22.21
CA GLY A 62 -5.28 2.39 -21.01
C GLY A 62 -6.00 3.71 -20.69
N ASP A 63 -7.21 3.62 -20.12
CA ASP A 63 -8.09 4.77 -19.83
C ASP A 63 -7.53 5.77 -18.79
N ARG A 64 -6.40 5.45 -18.15
CA ARG A 64 -5.77 6.27 -17.10
C ARG A 64 -4.25 6.24 -17.20
N VAL A 65 -3.64 7.43 -17.27
CA VAL A 65 -2.19 7.64 -17.24
C VAL A 65 -1.89 8.53 -16.02
N ALA A 66 -0.91 8.14 -15.21
CA ALA A 66 -0.47 9.00 -14.11
C ALA A 66 0.45 10.08 -14.67
N LEU A 67 0.05 11.34 -14.47
CA LEU A 67 0.91 12.48 -14.74
C LEU A 67 1.62 12.87 -13.43
N THR A 68 2.93 12.97 -13.48
CA THR A 68 3.73 13.61 -12.42
C THR A 68 4.08 15.03 -12.85
N ALA A 69 4.07 15.97 -11.90
CA ALA A 69 4.48 17.34 -12.15
C ALA A 69 5.64 17.70 -11.22
N GLU A 70 6.83 17.89 -11.77
CA GLU A 70 8.05 18.21 -11.00
C GLU A 70 8.72 19.41 -11.68
N ASP A 71 8.96 20.50 -10.94
CA ASP A 71 9.60 21.72 -11.46
C ASP A 71 8.99 22.32 -12.76
N GLY A 72 7.69 22.18 -12.95
CA GLY A 72 6.99 22.67 -14.16
C GLY A 72 7.02 21.72 -15.35
N TRP A 73 7.64 20.55 -15.19
CA TRP A 73 7.59 19.43 -16.13
C TRP A 73 6.35 18.59 -15.89
N HIS A 74 5.75 18.07 -16.94
CA HIS A 74 4.70 17.06 -16.83
C HIS A 74 5.21 15.76 -17.47
N GLY A 75 5.54 14.77 -16.65
CA GLY A 75 5.98 13.45 -17.09
C GLY A 75 4.87 12.41 -16.96
N ILE A 76 4.95 11.32 -17.73
CA ILE A 76 4.16 10.12 -17.46
C ILE A 76 4.91 9.29 -16.43
N ASP A 77 4.30 9.07 -15.28
CA ASP A 77 4.81 8.16 -14.27
C ASP A 77 4.51 6.72 -14.73
N ALA A 78 5.52 6.10 -15.36
CA ALA A 78 5.41 4.75 -15.91
C ALA A 78 5.15 3.70 -14.82
N GLU A 79 5.74 3.87 -13.64
CA GLU A 79 5.57 2.95 -12.51
C GLU A 79 4.16 3.02 -11.94
N LYS A 80 3.66 4.23 -11.70
CA LYS A 80 2.29 4.43 -11.23
C LYS A 80 1.26 4.02 -12.28
N THR A 81 1.54 4.21 -13.56
CA THR A 81 0.69 3.73 -14.66
C THR A 81 0.69 2.20 -14.75
N ALA A 82 1.82 1.54 -14.49
CA ALA A 82 1.89 0.08 -14.38
C ALA A 82 1.13 -0.42 -13.14
N ALA A 83 1.27 0.27 -12.00
CA ALA A 83 0.56 -0.04 -10.76
C ALA A 83 -0.96 0.09 -10.91
N MET A 84 -1.47 1.15 -11.55
CA MET A 84 -2.90 1.31 -11.82
C MET A 84 -3.45 0.18 -12.70
N ARG A 85 -2.69 -0.25 -13.72
CA ARG A 85 -3.08 -1.42 -14.54
C ARG A 85 -3.01 -2.72 -13.77
N GLY A 86 -2.03 -2.88 -12.89
CA GLY A 86 -1.94 -4.01 -11.96
C GLY A 86 -3.15 -4.07 -11.03
N ALA A 87 -3.54 -2.92 -10.47
CA ALA A 87 -4.73 -2.76 -9.63
C ALA A 87 -6.03 -3.07 -10.38
N GLU A 88 -6.17 -2.62 -11.63
CA GLU A 88 -7.33 -2.93 -12.47
C GLU A 88 -7.42 -4.43 -12.79
N ARG A 89 -6.31 -5.07 -13.15
CA ARG A 89 -6.28 -6.53 -13.34
C ARG A 89 -6.60 -7.28 -12.05
N ALA A 90 -6.09 -6.77 -10.93
CA ALA A 90 -6.33 -7.36 -9.62
C ALA A 90 -7.80 -7.25 -9.20
N SER A 91 -8.47 -6.13 -9.46
CA SER A 91 -9.88 -5.95 -9.11
C SER A 91 -10.83 -6.82 -9.93
N ALA A 92 -10.39 -7.29 -11.10
CA ALA A 92 -11.14 -8.21 -11.95
C ALA A 92 -10.91 -9.70 -11.61
N ASP A 93 -9.97 -10.05 -10.73
CA ASP A 93 -9.62 -11.44 -10.41
C ASP A 93 -10.12 -11.87 -9.01
N ASP A 94 -11.26 -12.56 -8.97
CA ASP A 94 -11.87 -13.12 -7.76
C ASP A 94 -10.93 -14.06 -6.96
N SER A 95 -9.90 -14.62 -7.59
CA SER A 95 -8.92 -15.46 -6.89
C SER A 95 -8.12 -14.67 -5.86
N LEU A 96 -7.91 -13.35 -6.09
CA LEU A 96 -7.20 -12.48 -5.16
C LEU A 96 -8.00 -12.21 -3.89
N ASP A 97 -9.33 -12.17 -3.96
CA ASP A 97 -10.17 -12.10 -2.76
C ASP A 97 -10.08 -13.39 -1.96
N THR A 98 -10.00 -14.54 -2.64
CA THR A 98 -9.85 -15.84 -1.99
C THR A 98 -8.52 -15.93 -1.23
N THR A 99 -7.41 -15.52 -1.84
CA THR A 99 -6.08 -15.54 -1.20
C THR A 99 -5.97 -14.51 -0.08
N ARG A 100 -6.56 -13.31 -0.25
CA ARG A 100 -6.68 -12.32 0.84
C ARG A 100 -7.43 -12.89 2.04
N ASN A 101 -8.59 -13.51 1.80
CA ASN A 101 -9.42 -14.08 2.85
C ASN A 101 -8.72 -15.25 3.57
N LEU A 102 -7.88 -16.01 2.86
CA LEU A 102 -7.04 -17.05 3.45
C LEU A 102 -6.03 -16.47 4.44
N VAL A 103 -5.32 -15.39 4.06
CA VAL A 103 -4.39 -14.68 4.95
C VAL A 103 -5.12 -14.07 6.14
N ALA A 104 -6.23 -13.36 5.90
CA ALA A 104 -7.05 -12.74 6.94
C ALA A 104 -7.61 -13.80 7.92
N GLY A 105 -8.05 -14.95 7.41
CA GLY A 105 -8.48 -16.07 8.22
C GLY A 105 -7.36 -16.63 9.11
N ALA A 106 -6.16 -16.82 8.54
CA ALA A 106 -5.00 -17.29 9.31
C ALA A 106 -4.57 -16.29 10.40
N VAL A 107 -4.57 -14.99 10.09
CA VAL A 107 -4.33 -13.90 11.05
C VAL A 107 -5.38 -13.91 12.16
N GLY A 108 -6.66 -14.04 11.81
CA GLY A 108 -7.76 -14.12 12.78
C GLY A 108 -7.65 -15.33 13.70
N VAL A 109 -7.28 -16.50 13.16
CA VAL A 109 -7.02 -17.71 13.96
C VAL A 109 -5.83 -17.51 14.92
N GLY A 110 -4.76 -16.84 14.47
CA GLY A 110 -3.61 -16.54 15.32
C GLY A 110 -3.96 -15.60 16.48
N ALA A 111 -4.71 -14.53 16.18
CA ALA A 111 -5.18 -13.58 17.20
C ALA A 111 -6.09 -14.24 18.24
N LEU A 112 -7.01 -15.10 17.77
CA LEU A 112 -7.87 -15.88 18.64
C LEU A 112 -7.05 -16.89 19.48
N GLY A 113 -6.09 -17.57 18.85
CA GLY A 113 -5.22 -18.54 19.52
C GLY A 113 -4.46 -17.92 20.69
N PHE A 114 -3.85 -16.75 20.49
CA PHE A 114 -3.15 -16.02 21.55
C PHE A 114 -4.09 -15.61 22.69
N THR A 115 -5.30 -15.15 22.37
CA THR A 115 -6.28 -14.76 23.38
C THR A 115 -6.72 -15.98 24.21
N LEU A 116 -7.01 -17.10 23.55
CA LEU A 116 -7.46 -18.33 24.20
C LEU A 116 -6.34 -19.04 24.97
N SER A 117 -5.08 -18.97 24.52
CA SER A 117 -3.95 -19.64 25.18
C SER A 117 -3.69 -19.12 26.59
N ASN A 118 -4.20 -17.94 26.90
CA ASN A 118 -4.11 -17.31 28.21
C ASN A 118 -5.41 -17.40 29.03
N ALA A 119 -6.37 -18.22 28.61
CA ALA A 119 -7.62 -18.42 29.34
C ALA A 119 -7.38 -19.13 30.68
N LEU A 120 -8.24 -18.84 31.67
CA LEU A 120 -8.15 -19.41 33.02
C LEU A 120 -8.41 -20.93 33.07
N PHE A 121 -9.05 -21.49 32.03
CA PHE A 121 -9.39 -22.90 31.94
C PHE A 121 -8.38 -23.64 31.06
N ASP A 122 -7.72 -24.65 31.62
CA ASP A 122 -6.65 -25.42 30.95
C ASP A 122 -7.05 -25.99 29.58
N ALA A 123 -8.29 -26.47 29.43
CA ALA A 123 -8.78 -26.99 28.16
C ALA A 123 -8.87 -25.91 27.07
N VAL A 124 -9.26 -24.69 27.46
CA VAL A 124 -9.34 -23.53 26.55
C VAL A 124 -7.94 -23.04 26.21
N ALA A 125 -7.04 -22.99 27.20
CA ALA A 125 -5.64 -22.65 27.00
C ALA A 125 -4.95 -23.62 26.03
N THR A 126 -5.21 -24.92 26.17
CA THR A 126 -4.68 -25.96 25.28
C THR A 126 -5.17 -25.76 23.84
N LEU A 127 -6.46 -25.47 23.65
CA LEU A 127 -7.02 -25.17 22.34
C LEU A 127 -6.42 -23.90 21.73
N GLY A 128 -6.20 -22.86 22.55
CA GLY A 128 -5.51 -21.63 22.12
C GLY A 128 -4.09 -21.90 21.65
N GLY A 129 -3.33 -22.72 22.39
CA GLY A 129 -1.99 -23.15 21.99
C GLY A 129 -1.99 -23.89 20.65
N PHE A 130 -2.97 -24.77 20.42
CA PHE A 130 -3.15 -25.44 19.12
C PHE A 130 -3.38 -24.43 17.99
N PHE A 131 -4.26 -23.45 18.18
CA PHE A 131 -4.50 -22.40 17.17
C PHE A 131 -3.28 -21.51 16.94
N MET A 132 -2.48 -21.22 17.96
CA MET A 132 -1.22 -20.50 17.78
C MET A 132 -0.24 -21.27 16.90
N VAL A 133 -0.06 -22.57 17.14
CA VAL A 133 0.81 -23.42 16.31
C VAL A 133 0.27 -23.51 14.88
N LEU A 134 -1.05 -23.65 14.72
CA LEU A 134 -1.69 -23.68 13.41
C LEU A 134 -1.46 -22.35 12.67
N ALA A 135 -1.68 -21.22 13.33
CA ALA A 135 -1.47 -19.89 12.74
C ALA A 135 0.00 -19.63 12.39
N TRP A 136 0.94 -20.12 13.21
CA TRP A 136 2.37 -20.01 12.94
C TRP A 136 2.77 -20.64 11.60
N LEU A 137 2.11 -21.73 11.20
CA LEU A 137 2.33 -22.36 9.89
C LEU A 137 1.42 -21.78 8.80
N ALA A 138 0.16 -21.49 9.13
CA ALA A 138 -0.85 -21.06 8.17
C ALA A 138 -0.60 -19.64 7.65
N ILE A 139 -0.16 -18.69 8.49
CA ILE A 139 0.11 -17.31 8.07
C ILE A 139 1.20 -17.24 7.00
N PRO A 140 2.45 -17.74 7.21
CA PRO A 140 3.48 -17.68 6.18
C PRO A 140 3.09 -18.47 4.93
N GLY A 141 2.40 -19.61 5.06
CA GLY A 141 1.91 -20.38 3.91
C GLY A 141 0.87 -19.62 3.08
N ALA A 142 -0.13 -19.02 3.74
CA ALA A 142 -1.15 -18.21 3.10
C ALA A 142 -0.55 -16.95 2.45
N MET A 143 0.38 -16.28 3.15
CA MET A 143 1.08 -15.12 2.62
C MET A 143 1.92 -15.48 1.40
N TYR A 144 2.68 -16.59 1.43
CA TYR A 144 3.44 -17.03 0.26
C TYR A 144 2.54 -17.28 -0.96
N PHE A 145 1.39 -17.93 -0.75
CA PHE A 145 0.43 -18.19 -1.81
C PHE A 145 -0.17 -16.90 -2.37
N ASP A 146 -0.62 -15.99 -1.51
CA ASP A 146 -1.18 -14.70 -1.92
C ASP A 146 -0.12 -13.84 -2.62
N ILE A 147 1.10 -13.75 -2.08
CA ILE A 147 2.23 -13.03 -2.70
C ILE A 147 2.51 -13.55 -4.10
N SER A 148 2.60 -14.88 -4.26
CA SER A 148 2.86 -15.50 -5.56
C SER A 148 1.78 -15.14 -6.57
N ARG A 149 0.51 -15.15 -6.12
CA ARG A 149 -0.64 -14.82 -6.97
C ARG A 149 -0.69 -13.34 -7.33
N VAL A 150 -0.48 -12.44 -6.36
CA VAL A 150 -0.44 -10.99 -6.62
C VAL A 150 0.73 -10.64 -7.54
N SER A 151 1.87 -11.28 -7.38
CA SER A 151 3.02 -11.08 -8.27
C SER A 151 2.71 -11.50 -9.72
N GLU A 152 2.02 -12.63 -9.90
CA GLU A 152 1.59 -13.11 -11.23
C GLU A 152 0.57 -12.17 -11.89
N VAL A 153 -0.43 -11.69 -11.14
CA VAL A 153 -1.56 -10.92 -11.69
C VAL A 153 -1.25 -9.43 -11.82
N ALA A 154 -0.67 -8.84 -10.77
CA ALA A 154 -0.43 -7.40 -10.69
C ALA A 154 1.02 -7.01 -11.01
N GLY A 155 1.92 -7.98 -11.22
CA GLY A 155 3.34 -7.73 -11.47
C GLY A 155 4.08 -7.17 -10.26
N TRP A 156 3.53 -7.30 -9.05
CA TRP A 156 4.12 -6.73 -7.85
C TRP A 156 5.46 -7.43 -7.51
N PRO A 157 6.60 -6.70 -7.50
CA PRO A 157 7.87 -7.23 -7.01
C PRO A 157 7.85 -7.20 -5.48
N SER A 158 7.03 -8.03 -4.87
CA SER A 158 7.01 -8.12 -3.42
C SER A 158 8.40 -8.59 -2.94
N LYS A 159 8.92 -7.97 -1.88
CA LYS A 159 10.11 -8.46 -1.17
C LYS A 159 9.72 -9.70 -0.35
N THR A 160 9.27 -10.77 -1.03
CA THR A 160 8.64 -11.98 -0.45
C THR A 160 9.41 -12.51 0.77
N GLY A 161 10.75 -12.53 0.67
CA GLY A 161 11.61 -13.00 1.75
C GLY A 161 11.45 -12.23 3.06
N ARG A 162 11.23 -10.90 3.02
CA ARG A 162 11.08 -10.07 4.22
C ARG A 162 9.77 -10.39 4.96
N TRP A 163 8.67 -10.46 4.21
CA TRP A 163 7.36 -10.79 4.74
C TRP A 163 7.32 -12.18 5.36
N LEU A 164 7.89 -13.18 4.69
CA LEU A 164 7.93 -14.55 5.20
C LEU A 164 8.88 -14.69 6.39
N ALA A 165 10.01 -13.99 6.40
CA ALA A 165 10.93 -14.00 7.54
C ALA A 165 10.25 -13.44 8.80
N GLY A 166 9.51 -12.32 8.67
CA GLY A 166 8.71 -11.78 9.77
C GLY A 166 7.59 -12.73 10.20
N ALA A 167 6.85 -13.29 9.24
CA ALA A 167 5.74 -14.20 9.49
C ALA A 167 6.17 -15.52 10.15
N ALA A 168 7.43 -15.93 9.96
CA ALA A 168 8.01 -17.11 10.59
C ALA A 168 8.34 -16.91 12.09
N VAL A 169 8.35 -15.67 12.60
CA VAL A 169 8.57 -15.40 14.04
C VAL A 169 7.23 -15.55 14.77
N PRO A 170 7.07 -16.53 15.69
CA PRO A 170 5.76 -16.87 16.26
C PRO A 170 5.00 -15.72 16.93
N ILE A 171 5.73 -14.77 17.54
CA ILE A 171 5.12 -13.64 18.25
C ILE A 171 4.81 -12.47 17.29
N ALA A 172 5.55 -12.36 16.19
CA ALA A 172 5.37 -11.28 15.20
C ALA A 172 4.44 -11.68 14.04
N ASN A 173 4.10 -12.97 13.89
CA ASN A 173 3.39 -13.49 12.73
C ASN A 173 2.05 -12.78 12.43
N VAL A 174 1.23 -12.54 13.46
CA VAL A 174 -0.06 -11.86 13.35
C VAL A 174 0.12 -10.38 12.99
N PRO A 175 0.94 -9.58 13.72
CA PRO A 175 1.31 -8.22 13.30
C PRO A 175 1.83 -8.11 11.87
N VAL A 176 2.72 -9.02 11.47
CA VAL A 176 3.27 -9.07 10.11
C VAL A 176 2.17 -9.37 9.09
N GLY A 177 1.30 -10.35 9.36
CA GLY A 177 0.18 -10.67 8.51
C GLY A 177 -0.82 -9.51 8.37
N MET A 178 -1.07 -8.77 9.45
CA MET A 178 -1.89 -7.54 9.41
C MET A 178 -1.21 -6.47 8.56
N ALA A 179 0.09 -6.23 8.76
CA ALA A 179 0.83 -5.21 8.03
C ALA A 179 0.89 -5.54 6.53
N TYR A 180 1.07 -6.81 6.21
CA TYR A 180 1.01 -7.33 4.86
C TYR A 180 -0.36 -7.08 4.21
N LEU A 181 -1.46 -7.36 4.91
CA LEU A 181 -2.81 -7.12 4.37
C LEU A 181 -3.07 -5.64 4.10
N VAL A 182 -2.56 -4.74 4.96
CA VAL A 182 -2.65 -3.28 4.74
C VAL A 182 -1.82 -2.85 3.54
N ASP A 183 -0.54 -3.24 3.47
CA ASP A 183 0.35 -2.92 2.34
C ASP A 183 -0.21 -3.46 1.01
N ARG A 184 -0.75 -4.68 1.03
CA ARG A 184 -1.44 -5.29 -0.11
C ARG A 184 -2.64 -4.45 -0.57
N GLU A 185 -3.51 -4.05 0.35
CA GLU A 185 -4.69 -3.24 0.02
C GLU A 185 -4.31 -1.89 -0.57
N VAL A 186 -3.32 -1.23 0.02
CA VAL A 186 -2.74 0.02 -0.46
C VAL A 186 -2.26 -0.13 -1.91
N ARG A 187 -1.46 -1.16 -2.20
CA ARG A 187 -0.87 -1.33 -3.53
C ARG A 187 -1.87 -1.74 -4.59
N LEU A 188 -2.97 -2.42 -4.21
CA LEU A 188 -4.00 -2.88 -5.14
C LEU A 188 -5.18 -1.91 -5.29
N SER A 189 -5.37 -0.95 -4.40
CA SER A 189 -6.46 0.03 -4.48
C SER A 189 -6.14 1.24 -5.37
N GLY A 190 -4.89 1.41 -5.79
CA GLY A 190 -4.47 2.57 -6.59
C GLY A 190 -4.57 3.90 -5.85
N THR A 191 -4.49 3.87 -4.50
CA THR A 191 -4.48 5.05 -3.65
C THR A 191 -3.30 5.98 -3.94
N THR A 192 -3.48 7.27 -3.67
CA THR A 192 -2.40 8.25 -3.81
C THR A 192 -1.39 8.13 -2.67
N ALA A 193 -0.13 8.50 -2.89
CA ALA A 193 0.93 8.42 -1.86
C ALA A 193 0.53 9.15 -0.55
N GLY A 194 -0.16 10.30 -0.67
CA GLY A 194 -0.66 11.04 0.49
C GLY A 194 -1.72 10.27 1.30
N ASP A 195 -2.66 9.60 0.62
CA ASP A 195 -3.67 8.77 1.30
C ASP A 195 -3.03 7.58 2.03
N VAL A 196 -2.00 7.01 1.42
CA VAL A 196 -1.26 5.87 1.96
C VAL A 196 -0.44 6.28 3.18
N SER A 197 0.28 7.40 3.13
CA SER A 197 0.97 7.93 4.31
C SER A 197 -0.04 8.22 5.42
N GLU A 198 -1.19 8.82 5.13
CA GLU A 198 -2.20 9.09 6.16
C GLU A 198 -2.74 7.80 6.81
N LEU A 199 -2.88 6.71 6.05
CA LEU A 199 -3.25 5.40 6.58
C LEU A 199 -2.20 4.83 7.55
N TRP A 200 -0.92 4.90 7.17
CA TRP A 200 0.17 4.41 8.01
C TRP A 200 0.43 5.30 9.22
N TYR A 201 0.31 6.62 9.07
CA TYR A 201 0.29 7.58 10.18
C TYR A 201 -0.79 7.25 11.22
N LYS A 202 -2.03 7.00 10.78
CA LYS A 202 -3.10 6.54 11.68
C LYS A 202 -2.76 5.20 12.33
N SER A 203 -2.10 4.31 11.60
CA SER A 203 -1.64 3.03 12.12
C SER A 203 -0.57 3.19 13.22
N VAL A 204 0.33 4.18 13.11
CA VAL A 204 1.27 4.56 14.19
C VAL A 204 0.49 5.03 15.42
N LEU A 205 -0.47 5.95 15.25
CA LEU A 205 -1.31 6.44 16.35
C LEU A 205 -2.10 5.32 17.03
N VAL A 206 -2.72 4.43 16.24
CA VAL A 206 -3.46 3.27 16.76
C VAL A 206 -2.52 2.36 17.52
N SER A 207 -1.32 2.06 17.00
CA SER A 207 -0.34 1.20 17.68
C SER A 207 0.06 1.76 19.04
N VAL A 208 0.42 3.05 19.09
CA VAL A 208 0.75 3.75 20.35
C VAL A 208 -0.45 3.72 21.31
N GLY A 209 -1.65 3.99 20.80
CA GLY A 209 -2.89 3.93 21.57
C GLY A 209 -3.17 2.54 22.15
N LEU A 210 -3.01 1.49 21.35
CA LEU A 210 -3.16 0.09 21.79
C LEU A 210 -2.13 -0.28 22.85
N MET A 211 -0.89 0.19 22.74
CA MET A 211 0.11 -0.01 23.81
C MET A 211 -0.33 0.66 25.11
N VAL A 212 -0.76 1.93 25.07
CA VAL A 212 -1.21 2.64 26.28
C VAL A 212 -2.45 1.97 26.89
N ILE A 213 -3.46 1.67 26.08
CA ILE A 213 -4.69 1.00 26.52
C ILE A 213 -4.37 -0.40 27.05
N GLY A 214 -3.56 -1.17 26.33
CA GLY A 214 -3.12 -2.51 26.70
C GLY A 214 -2.41 -2.50 28.05
N TYR A 215 -1.52 -1.53 28.30
CA TYR A 215 -0.82 -1.40 29.57
C TYR A 215 -1.78 -1.12 30.74
N VAL A 216 -2.68 -0.14 30.58
CA VAL A 216 -3.68 0.21 31.61
C VAL A 216 -4.62 -0.98 31.88
N THR A 217 -5.08 -1.64 30.83
CA THR A 217 -6.02 -2.76 30.92
C THR A 217 -5.36 -4.05 31.37
N MET A 218 -4.04 -4.22 31.22
CA MET A 218 -3.31 -5.40 31.71
C MET A 218 -3.48 -5.58 33.21
N GLY A 219 -3.48 -4.49 33.99
CA GLY A 219 -3.74 -4.55 35.44
C GLY A 219 -5.18 -4.94 35.81
N LEU A 220 -6.13 -4.78 34.89
CA LEU A 220 -7.56 -5.01 35.12
C LEU A 220 -8.05 -6.35 34.55
N PHE A 221 -7.56 -6.72 33.37
CA PHE A 221 -8.01 -7.84 32.56
C PHE A 221 -6.90 -8.86 32.28
N GLY A 222 -5.74 -8.70 32.92
CA GLY A 222 -4.61 -9.63 32.83
C GLY A 222 -4.15 -9.84 31.39
N ALA A 223 -4.30 -11.08 30.93
CA ALA A 223 -3.81 -11.51 29.62
C ALA A 223 -4.45 -10.80 28.43
N PHE A 224 -5.70 -10.35 28.54
CA PHE A 224 -6.33 -9.60 27.45
C PHE A 224 -5.62 -8.25 27.23
N GLY A 225 -5.34 -7.52 28.30
CA GLY A 225 -4.58 -6.28 28.21
C GLY A 225 -3.16 -6.51 27.71
N ALA A 226 -2.53 -7.63 28.11
CA ALA A 226 -1.24 -8.04 27.57
C ALA A 226 -1.28 -8.33 26.06
N ALA A 227 -2.33 -8.99 25.56
CA ALA A 227 -2.51 -9.23 24.13
C ALA A 227 -2.60 -7.92 23.34
N VAL A 228 -3.47 -7.00 23.79
CA VAL A 228 -3.65 -5.68 23.18
C VAL A 228 -2.33 -4.90 23.15
N PHE A 229 -1.59 -4.95 24.25
CA PHE A 229 -0.27 -4.32 24.36
C PHE A 229 0.73 -4.89 23.35
N VAL A 230 0.87 -6.22 23.32
CA VAL A 230 1.82 -6.94 22.46
C VAL A 230 1.51 -6.68 20.98
N TYR A 231 0.24 -6.71 20.58
CA TYR A 231 -0.13 -6.41 19.20
C TYR A 231 0.18 -4.97 18.80
N GLY A 232 -0.11 -3.99 19.67
CA GLY A 232 0.27 -2.60 19.43
C GLY A 232 1.79 -2.43 19.28
N TRP A 233 2.56 -3.08 20.17
CA TRP A 233 4.02 -3.00 20.15
C TRP A 233 4.64 -3.62 18.90
N PHE A 234 4.25 -4.83 18.53
CA PHE A 234 4.81 -5.49 17.34
C PHE A 234 4.31 -4.90 16.02
N PHE A 235 3.15 -4.23 15.99
CA PHE A 235 2.66 -3.59 14.77
C PHE A 235 3.31 -2.22 14.53
N LEU A 236 3.68 -1.50 15.60
CA LEU A 236 4.32 -0.19 15.54
C LEU A 236 5.55 -0.10 14.59
N PRO A 237 6.55 -1.01 14.61
CA PRO A 237 7.70 -0.91 13.71
C PRO A 237 7.32 -0.98 12.23
N PHE A 238 6.29 -1.73 11.86
CA PHE A 238 5.80 -1.78 10.47
C PHE A 238 5.12 -0.47 10.11
N ALA A 239 4.25 0.04 10.98
CA ALA A 239 3.58 1.31 10.75
C ALA A 239 4.57 2.48 10.59
N LEU A 240 5.64 2.49 11.40
CA LEU A 240 6.71 3.49 11.29
C LEU A 240 7.54 3.33 10.02
N TYR A 241 7.91 2.10 9.66
CA TYR A 241 8.69 1.84 8.44
C TYR A 241 7.93 2.32 7.20
N PHE A 242 6.67 1.92 7.04
CA PHE A 242 5.89 2.29 5.87
C PHE A 242 5.52 3.78 5.87
N ASP A 243 5.10 4.37 6.99
CA ASP A 243 4.84 5.82 7.01
C ASP A 243 6.11 6.62 6.69
N ALA A 244 7.29 6.18 7.16
CA ALA A 244 8.56 6.82 6.82
C ALA A 244 8.89 6.73 5.32
N GLU A 245 8.75 5.55 4.70
CA GLU A 245 8.94 5.33 3.26
C GLU A 245 8.06 6.30 2.45
N TYR A 246 6.77 6.42 2.79
CA TYR A 246 5.85 7.33 2.08
C TYR A 246 6.06 8.82 2.40
N VAL A 247 6.61 9.16 3.56
CA VAL A 247 6.92 10.56 3.92
C VAL A 247 8.19 11.03 3.21
N GLU A 248 9.17 10.16 3.02
CA GLU A 248 10.36 10.42 2.19
C GLU A 248 9.94 10.79 0.77
N ASP A 249 9.03 10.01 0.18
CA ASP A 249 8.52 10.28 -1.18
C ASP A 249 7.71 11.58 -1.28
N ALA A 250 7.15 12.07 -0.17
CA ALA A 250 6.19 13.18 -0.18
C ALA A 250 6.76 14.51 0.36
N THR A 251 7.95 14.50 0.97
CA THR A 251 8.51 15.66 1.67
C THR A 251 10.03 15.73 1.52
N ASP A 252 10.63 16.89 1.80
CA ASP A 252 12.10 17.03 1.85
C ASP A 252 12.75 16.33 3.06
N TRP A 253 11.93 15.78 3.96
CA TRP A 253 12.46 15.01 5.08
C TRP A 253 12.82 13.60 4.58
N ASP A 254 14.11 13.26 4.70
CA ASP A 254 14.68 11.92 4.54
C ASP A 254 14.72 11.18 5.90
N PRO A 255 13.63 10.48 6.32
CA PRO A 255 13.66 9.61 7.49
C PRO A 255 14.44 8.33 7.21
N ASN A 256 15.40 8.00 8.07
CA ASN A 256 15.94 6.65 8.09
C ASN A 256 14.87 5.68 8.65
N GLU A 257 14.18 4.95 7.77
CA GLU A 257 13.01 4.14 8.10
C GLU A 257 13.40 2.95 8.98
N GLU A 258 14.56 2.34 8.73
CA GLU A 258 15.05 1.23 9.56
C GLU A 258 15.36 1.68 10.98
N LEU A 259 15.92 2.87 11.20
CA LEU A 259 16.21 3.38 12.53
C LEU A 259 14.93 3.63 13.34
N TRP A 260 13.87 4.16 12.72
CA TRP A 260 12.58 4.33 13.39
C TRP A 260 11.94 3.00 13.74
N ALA A 261 11.94 2.05 12.82
CA ALA A 261 11.40 0.72 13.03
C ALA A 261 12.19 -0.06 14.11
N LEU A 262 13.53 -0.06 14.03
CA LEU A 262 14.39 -0.70 15.02
C LEU A 262 14.28 -0.04 16.40
N GLY A 263 14.17 1.29 16.44
CA GLY A 263 13.96 2.05 17.68
C GLY A 263 12.67 1.63 18.39
N ALA A 264 11.59 1.41 17.65
CA ALA A 264 10.33 0.92 18.21
C ALA A 264 10.37 -0.55 18.65
N LEU A 265 11.24 -1.36 18.03
CA LEU A 265 11.37 -2.78 18.34
C LEU A 265 12.28 -3.05 19.57
N LEU A 266 13.28 -2.20 19.81
CA LEU A 266 14.36 -2.48 20.78
C LEU A 266 13.91 -2.54 22.23
N ASP A 267 13.00 -1.65 22.64
CA ASP A 267 12.53 -1.61 24.03
C ASP A 267 11.06 -1.21 24.08
N VAL A 268 10.28 -2.08 24.73
CA VAL A 268 8.86 -1.90 25.03
C VAL A 268 8.58 -0.55 25.71
N VAL A 269 9.48 -0.08 26.57
CA VAL A 269 9.33 1.20 27.28
C VAL A 269 9.60 2.39 26.36
N PHE A 270 10.57 2.26 25.44
CA PHE A 270 10.91 3.34 24.51
C PHE A 270 10.01 3.37 23.28
N ALA A 271 9.32 2.29 22.92
CA ALA A 271 8.52 2.25 21.70
C ALA A 271 7.46 3.38 21.60
N PRO A 272 6.67 3.70 22.66
CA PRO A 272 5.76 4.84 22.62
C PRO A 272 6.47 6.19 22.49
N LEU A 273 7.69 6.32 23.05
CA LEU A 273 8.50 7.52 22.94
C LEU A 273 9.08 7.69 21.53
N VAL A 274 9.52 6.60 20.90
CA VAL A 274 9.98 6.58 19.50
C VAL A 274 8.82 6.92 18.57
N GLY A 275 7.66 6.27 18.75
CA GLY A 275 6.45 6.59 17.98
C GLY A 275 6.01 8.05 18.17
N GLY A 276 5.99 8.53 19.42
CA GLY A 276 5.67 9.94 19.72
C GLY A 276 6.66 10.92 19.10
N GLY A 277 7.97 10.63 19.19
CA GLY A 277 9.03 11.43 18.59
C GLY A 277 8.92 11.48 17.07
N TYR A 278 8.65 10.34 16.43
CA TYR A 278 8.39 10.24 15.00
C TYR A 278 7.19 11.11 14.58
N LEU A 279 6.05 11.00 15.28
CA LEU A 279 4.84 11.77 14.97
C LEU A 279 5.09 13.29 15.06
N VAL A 280 5.88 13.75 16.02
CA VAL A 280 6.29 15.16 16.13
C VAL A 280 7.15 15.57 14.94
N ARG A 281 8.14 14.75 14.56
CA ARG A 281 9.06 15.03 13.45
C ARG A 281 8.32 15.05 12.11
N ARG A 282 7.42 14.09 11.87
CA ARG A 282 6.53 14.04 10.70
C ARG A 282 5.68 15.29 10.59
N ARG A 283 5.05 15.70 11.70
CA ARG A 283 4.25 16.92 11.72
C ARG A 283 5.08 18.17 11.37
N GLN A 284 6.34 18.23 11.77
CA GLN A 284 7.22 19.35 11.41
C GLN A 284 7.62 19.35 9.94
N ALA A 285 7.76 18.18 9.31
CA ALA A 285 8.11 18.07 7.90
C ALA A 285 6.96 18.45 6.96
N LEU A 286 5.71 18.24 7.39
CA LEU A 286 4.50 18.51 6.60
C LEU A 286 3.93 19.93 6.75
N ASN A 287 4.51 20.78 7.61
CA ASN A 287 4.08 22.17 7.83
C ASN A 287 5.18 23.15 7.42
#